data_AF-A0A439CYC7-F1
#
_entry.id   AF-A0A439CYC7-F1
#
_cell.length_a   1.000
_cell.length_b   1.000
_cell.length_c   1.000
_cell.angle_alpha   90.00
_cell.angle_beta   90.00
_cell.angle_gamma   90.00
#
_symmetry.space_group_name_H-M   'P 1'
#
loop_
_entity.id
_entity.type
_entity.pdbx_description
1 polymer ?
#
loop_
_entity_poly.entity_id
_entity_poly.type
_entity_poly.pdbx_seq_one_letter_code
_entity_poly.pdbx_strand_id
1 'polypeptide(L)'
;MANSRLCAKYNFQKPNDRRAIDLMNAAAKAVVTELPDITIAYGVSDEYSKLITTIASTFTSYYVHLWPTYFPDAPLSPPLPSFDGRAVCYPSVQNLRDYMSWRQVDCHINNLYNTTFWSLIQLGGFDANEAEKFLAGTFSADKNEILFSKFKINYNNEPEIYKKGSVVFRDYELVEPSSHNVAEAIDNVAEPVKQSKTQDENDKKRRNKAHVVVDHLDIIKDDFWDRRPWLLSNKPGKVPKQT
;
A
#
# COMPACT_ATOMS: atom_id res chain seq x y z
N MET A 1 -15.81 -1.35 3.99
CA MET A 1 -15.78 -0.47 2.80
C MET A 1 -16.45 0.87 3.10
N ALA A 2 -15.74 1.86 3.65
CA ALA A 2 -16.31 3.20 3.82
C ALA A 2 -16.59 3.92 2.48
N ASN A 3 -15.75 3.67 1.46
CA ASN A 3 -15.75 4.40 0.19
C ASN A 3 -16.73 3.88 -0.89
N SER A 4 -17.63 2.94 -0.61
CA SER A 4 -18.59 2.45 -1.63
C SER A 4 -19.48 3.56 -2.21
N ARG A 5 -19.93 4.49 -1.34
CA ARG A 5 -20.71 5.68 -1.73
C ARG A 5 -19.89 6.67 -2.57
N LEU A 6 -18.61 6.85 -2.26
CA LEU A 6 -17.69 7.71 -3.02
C LEU A 6 -17.47 7.15 -4.42
N CYS A 7 -17.15 5.85 -4.51
CA CYS A 7 -16.98 5.11 -5.77
C CYS A 7 -18.20 5.22 -6.69
N ALA A 8 -19.41 5.13 -6.13
CA ALA A 8 -20.65 5.27 -6.90
C ALA A 8 -20.88 6.72 -7.34
N LYS A 9 -20.71 7.71 -6.45
CA LYS A 9 -20.95 9.13 -6.75
C LYS A 9 -20.06 9.65 -7.88
N TYR A 10 -18.82 9.19 -7.98
CA TYR A 10 -17.84 9.66 -8.96
C TYR A 10 -17.54 8.63 -10.06
N ASN A 11 -18.42 7.64 -10.26
CA ASN A 11 -18.34 6.61 -11.31
C ASN A 11 -16.93 5.98 -11.43
N PHE A 12 -16.41 5.48 -10.32
CA PHE A 12 -15.12 4.80 -10.30
C PHE A 12 -15.20 3.50 -11.10
N GLN A 13 -14.24 3.31 -12.01
CA GLN A 13 -14.08 2.08 -12.80
C GLN A 13 -14.01 0.83 -11.91
N LYS A 14 -14.33 -0.33 -12.52
CA LYS A 14 -14.46 -1.62 -11.86
C LYS A 14 -13.77 -2.70 -12.70
N PRO A 15 -12.95 -3.60 -12.11
CA PRO A 15 -12.72 -3.78 -10.66
C PRO A 15 -11.95 -2.62 -10.00
N ASN A 16 -11.02 -2.00 -10.72
CA ASN A 16 -10.12 -0.96 -10.21
C ASN A 16 -10.28 0.36 -10.99
N ASP A 17 -10.09 1.50 -10.32
CA ASP A 17 -9.97 2.81 -10.98
C ASP A 17 -8.57 3.37 -10.78
N ARG A 18 -7.85 3.55 -11.90
CA ARG A 18 -6.46 3.97 -11.89
C ARG A 18 -6.28 5.37 -11.27
N ARG A 19 -7.21 6.30 -11.55
CA ARG A 19 -7.19 7.68 -11.04
C ARG A 19 -7.31 7.70 -9.52
N ALA A 20 -8.21 6.87 -8.98
CA ALA A 20 -8.41 6.74 -7.54
C ALA A 20 -7.18 6.19 -6.84
N ILE A 21 -6.52 5.17 -7.42
CA ILE A 21 -5.33 4.55 -6.82
C ILE A 21 -4.11 5.49 -6.91
N ASP A 22 -3.89 6.15 -8.05
CA ASP A 22 -2.78 7.11 -8.18
C ASP A 22 -2.97 8.34 -7.25
N LEU A 23 -4.20 8.80 -7.05
CA LEU A 23 -4.52 9.84 -6.06
C LEU A 23 -4.22 9.37 -4.61
N MET A 24 -4.62 8.16 -4.24
CA MET A 24 -4.28 7.56 -2.94
C MET A 24 -2.76 7.46 -2.75
N ASN A 25 -2.04 7.04 -3.80
CA ASN A 25 -0.59 6.91 -3.79
C ASN A 25 0.13 8.26 -3.68
N ALA A 26 -0.37 9.30 -4.36
CA ALA A 26 0.19 10.65 -4.27
C ALA A 26 -0.02 11.25 -2.87
N ALA A 27 -1.20 11.07 -2.28
CA ALA A 27 -1.47 11.47 -0.89
C ALA A 27 -0.61 10.69 0.12
N ALA A 28 -0.41 9.38 -0.09
CA ALA A 28 0.48 8.55 0.74
C ALA A 28 1.95 9.00 0.63
N LYS A 29 2.45 9.26 -0.59
CA LYS A 29 3.80 9.81 -0.82
C LYS A 29 3.99 11.16 -0.13
N ALA A 30 2.99 12.04 -0.17
CA ALA A 30 3.04 13.33 0.51
C ALA A 30 3.13 13.17 2.04
N VAL A 31 2.25 12.35 2.64
CA VAL A 31 2.29 12.03 4.09
C VAL A 31 3.64 11.45 4.51
N VAL A 32 4.18 10.48 3.77
CA VAL A 32 5.49 9.89 4.07
C VAL A 32 6.60 10.92 3.92
N THR A 33 6.48 11.87 2.98
CA THR A 33 7.45 12.97 2.80
C THR A 33 7.44 13.93 4.01
N GLU A 34 6.27 14.38 4.46
CA GLU A 34 6.13 15.31 5.59
C GLU A 34 6.46 14.69 6.95
N LEU A 35 6.25 13.39 7.12
CA LEU A 35 6.47 12.67 8.38
C LEU A 35 7.74 11.80 8.27
N PRO A 36 8.94 12.33 8.60
CA PRO A 36 10.21 11.68 8.31
C PRO A 36 10.50 10.44 9.12
N ASP A 37 9.70 10.15 10.14
CA ASP A 37 9.85 8.99 11.02
C ASP A 37 9.01 7.78 10.54
N ILE A 38 8.28 7.92 9.42
CA ILE A 38 7.69 6.78 8.70
C ILE A 38 8.78 6.13 7.81
N THR A 39 9.09 4.86 8.07
CA THR A 39 10.03 4.05 7.30
C THR A 39 9.39 3.43 6.05
N ILE A 40 8.20 2.85 6.22
CA ILE A 40 7.37 2.21 5.20
C ILE A 40 5.89 2.51 5.43
N ALA A 41 5.13 2.66 4.36
CA ALA A 41 3.67 2.60 4.35
C ALA A 41 3.19 1.65 3.26
N TYR A 42 2.14 0.88 3.54
CA TYR A 42 1.47 -0.02 2.58
C TYR A 42 -0.01 0.37 2.48
N GLY A 43 -0.48 0.68 1.27
CA GLY A 43 -1.80 1.26 1.07
C GLY A 43 -2.91 0.24 0.82
N VAL A 44 -3.66 -0.17 1.85
CA VAL A 44 -4.96 -0.87 1.69
C VAL A 44 -5.93 -0.61 2.88
N SER A 45 -7.00 0.17 2.64
CA SER A 45 -8.12 0.45 3.58
C SER A 45 -7.79 1.08 4.97
N ASP A 46 -8.70 0.99 5.97
CA ASP A 46 -9.03 2.05 6.97
C ASP A 46 -9.25 1.63 8.49
N GLU A 47 -9.59 2.61 9.38
CA GLU A 47 -9.84 2.63 10.89
C GLU A 47 -8.62 2.39 11.84
N TYR A 48 -8.29 2.98 13.05
CA TYR A 48 -8.40 4.32 13.76
C TYR A 48 -7.32 4.51 14.93
N SER A 49 -6.47 5.59 15.05
CA SER A 49 -5.99 6.31 16.33
C SER A 49 -4.76 7.30 16.33
N LYS A 50 -4.85 8.44 17.07
CA LYS A 50 -3.83 9.47 17.47
C LYS A 50 -2.60 9.83 16.59
N LEU A 51 -1.60 8.95 16.37
CA LEU A 51 -0.62 9.20 15.30
C LEU A 51 -1.35 9.37 13.95
N ILE A 52 -2.48 8.68 13.84
CA ILE A 52 -3.42 8.81 12.74
C ILE A 52 -4.26 10.10 12.77
N THR A 53 -4.46 10.79 13.89
CA THR A 53 -5.08 12.13 13.78
C THR A 53 -4.19 13.10 12.98
N THR A 54 -2.87 12.90 12.97
CA THR A 54 -1.97 13.56 12.01
C THR A 54 -2.02 12.87 10.64
N ILE A 55 -1.69 11.57 10.54
CA ILE A 55 -1.60 10.87 9.25
C ILE A 55 -2.90 10.99 8.43
N ALA A 56 -4.08 10.75 9.00
CA ALA A 56 -5.35 10.84 8.29
C ALA A 56 -5.78 12.28 7.98
N SER A 57 -5.44 13.28 8.79
CA SER A 57 -5.76 14.69 8.45
C SER A 57 -4.85 15.21 7.35
N THR A 58 -3.55 14.93 7.40
CA THR A 58 -2.60 15.19 6.30
C THR A 58 -3.01 14.43 5.04
N PHE A 59 -3.35 13.14 5.14
CA PHE A 59 -3.79 12.33 4.00
C PHE A 59 -5.09 12.87 3.39
N THR A 60 -6.10 13.19 4.20
CA THR A 60 -7.37 13.78 3.73
C THR A 60 -7.12 15.12 3.05
N SER A 61 -6.25 15.96 3.62
CA SER A 61 -5.89 17.26 3.06
C SER A 61 -5.23 17.11 1.68
N TYR A 62 -4.26 16.20 1.54
CA TYR A 62 -3.65 15.91 0.24
C TYR A 62 -4.60 15.24 -0.75
N TYR A 63 -5.47 14.32 -0.30
CA TYR A 63 -6.47 13.67 -1.14
C TYR A 63 -7.45 14.69 -1.73
N VAL A 64 -7.92 15.66 -0.93
CA VAL A 64 -8.79 16.75 -1.40
C VAL A 64 -8.03 17.76 -2.27
N HIS A 65 -6.80 18.13 -1.90
CA HIS A 65 -5.97 19.07 -2.65
C HIS A 65 -5.57 18.54 -4.04
N LEU A 66 -5.22 17.26 -4.13
CA LEU A 66 -4.78 16.60 -5.37
C LEU A 66 -5.96 16.08 -6.21
N TRP A 67 -7.18 16.00 -5.67
CA TRP A 67 -8.36 15.51 -6.39
C TRP A 67 -8.53 16.11 -7.80
N PRO A 68 -8.43 17.44 -8.02
CA PRO A 68 -8.59 18.03 -9.37
C PRO A 68 -7.54 17.59 -10.39
N THR A 69 -6.37 17.11 -9.94
CA THR A 69 -5.31 16.58 -10.81
C THR A 69 -5.65 15.20 -11.37
N TYR A 70 -6.41 14.39 -10.63
CA TYR A 70 -6.77 13.01 -11.00
C TYR A 70 -8.22 12.88 -11.49
N PHE A 71 -9.09 13.83 -11.10
CA PHE A 71 -10.50 13.89 -11.46
C PHE A 71 -10.89 15.30 -11.96
N PRO A 72 -10.26 15.82 -13.03
CA PRO A 72 -10.49 17.19 -13.52
C PRO A 72 -11.95 17.44 -13.91
N ASP A 73 -12.60 16.47 -14.57
CA ASP A 73 -13.98 16.58 -15.06
C ASP A 73 -15.05 16.28 -13.98
N ALA A 74 -14.63 15.93 -12.76
CA ALA A 74 -15.53 15.52 -11.67
C ALA A 74 -15.23 16.27 -10.36
N PRO A 75 -15.58 17.57 -10.24
CA PRO A 75 -15.30 18.38 -9.06
C PRO A 75 -15.84 17.77 -7.76
N LEU A 76 -15.01 17.81 -6.72
CA LEU A 76 -15.35 17.26 -5.42
C LEU A 76 -16.46 18.08 -4.74
N SER A 77 -17.50 17.41 -4.28
CA SER A 77 -18.67 18.01 -3.62
C SER A 77 -19.12 17.19 -2.40
N PRO A 78 -19.81 17.80 -1.41
CA PRO A 78 -20.22 17.11 -0.17
C PRO A 78 -21.08 15.83 -0.39
N PRO A 79 -21.04 14.85 0.54
CA PRO A 79 -20.08 14.74 1.63
C PRO A 79 -18.65 14.57 1.11
N LEU A 80 -17.70 15.21 1.78
CA LEU A 80 -16.27 15.12 1.45
C LEU A 80 -15.71 13.76 1.88
N PRO A 81 -14.64 13.26 1.24
CA PRO A 81 -14.00 12.01 1.63
C PRO A 81 -13.39 12.15 3.02
N SER A 82 -13.61 11.15 3.86
CA SER A 82 -13.09 11.06 5.23
C SER A 82 -12.37 9.73 5.39
N PHE A 83 -11.14 9.77 5.89
CA PHE A 83 -10.31 8.59 6.10
C PHE A 83 -10.14 8.29 7.59
N ASP A 84 -9.93 7.02 7.88
CA ASP A 84 -9.70 6.50 9.22
C ASP A 84 -8.51 5.50 9.16
N GLY A 85 -7.79 5.21 10.24
CA GLY A 85 -6.60 4.31 10.19
C GLY A 85 -5.92 3.98 11.53
N ARG A 86 -5.45 2.74 11.75
CA ARG A 86 -5.10 2.22 13.10
C ARG A 86 -3.62 2.22 13.41
N ALA A 87 -3.31 2.56 14.66
CA ALA A 87 -2.08 2.12 15.30
C ALA A 87 -2.28 0.71 15.85
N VAL A 88 -1.39 -0.21 15.47
CA VAL A 88 -1.25 -1.53 16.09
C VAL A 88 0.22 -1.67 16.46
N CYS A 89 0.51 -1.99 17.71
CA CYS A 89 1.87 -2.19 18.18
C CYS A 89 2.28 -3.64 17.93
N TYR A 90 3.33 -3.85 17.13
CA TYR A 90 3.91 -5.17 16.89
C TYR A 90 5.11 -5.36 17.85
N PRO A 91 5.10 -6.40 18.71
CA PRO A 91 6.16 -6.60 19.70
C PRO A 91 7.45 -7.19 19.11
N SER A 92 7.41 -7.62 17.85
CA SER A 92 8.57 -8.08 17.10
C SER A 92 8.47 -7.63 15.64
N VAL A 93 9.62 -7.54 14.96
CA VAL A 93 9.66 -7.30 13.51
C VAL A 93 9.02 -8.44 12.72
N GLN A 94 9.07 -9.69 13.21
CA GLN A 94 8.37 -10.79 12.55
C GLN A 94 6.87 -10.49 12.45
N ASN A 95 6.23 -10.03 13.53
CA ASN A 95 4.79 -9.73 13.50
C ASN A 95 4.45 -8.53 12.59
N LEU A 96 5.38 -7.59 12.41
CA LEU A 96 5.25 -6.52 11.42
C LEU A 96 5.33 -7.08 9.98
N ARG A 97 6.28 -7.99 9.71
CA ARG A 97 6.41 -8.67 8.41
C ARG A 97 5.21 -9.57 8.11
N ASP A 98 4.73 -10.32 9.11
CA ASP A 98 3.52 -11.14 9.03
C ASP A 98 2.29 -10.28 8.66
N TYR A 99 2.12 -9.13 9.33
CA TYR A 99 1.02 -8.20 9.06
C TYR A 99 1.11 -7.62 7.64
N MET A 100 2.27 -7.12 7.22
CA MET A 100 2.47 -6.58 5.86
C MET A 100 2.21 -7.65 4.79
N SER A 101 2.68 -8.87 5.03
CA SER A 101 2.42 -10.02 4.16
C SER A 101 0.92 -10.33 4.08
N TRP A 102 0.22 -10.36 5.22
CA TRP A 102 -1.23 -10.57 5.28
C TRP A 102 -2.01 -9.47 4.54
N ARG A 103 -1.59 -8.19 4.63
CA ARG A 103 -2.21 -7.09 3.87
C ARG A 103 -1.98 -7.22 2.36
N GLN A 104 -0.84 -7.76 1.91
CA GLN A 104 -0.60 -8.03 0.49
C GLN A 104 -1.34 -9.29 -0.03
N VAL A 105 -1.43 -10.36 0.77
CA VAL A 105 -2.23 -11.55 0.43
C VAL A 105 -3.73 -11.20 0.35
N ASP A 106 -4.23 -10.40 1.28
CA ASP A 106 -5.60 -9.86 1.28
C ASP A 106 -5.88 -9.02 0.02
N CYS A 107 -4.96 -8.13 -0.37
CA CYS A 107 -5.02 -7.38 -1.63
C CYS A 107 -5.11 -8.31 -2.85
N HIS A 108 -4.25 -9.33 -2.93
CA HIS A 108 -4.25 -10.29 -4.04
C HIS A 108 -5.56 -11.09 -4.15
N ILE A 109 -6.09 -11.59 -3.03
CA ILE A 109 -7.35 -12.35 -2.97
C ILE A 109 -8.53 -11.47 -3.37
N ASN A 110 -8.62 -10.26 -2.79
CA ASN A 110 -9.69 -9.32 -3.07
C ASN A 110 -9.65 -8.83 -4.52
N ASN A 111 -8.47 -8.59 -5.10
CA ASN A 111 -8.35 -8.22 -6.51
C ASN A 111 -8.76 -9.38 -7.44
N LEU A 112 -8.32 -10.61 -7.18
CA LEU A 112 -8.72 -11.79 -7.97
C LEU A 112 -10.23 -12.02 -7.92
N TYR A 113 -10.85 -11.90 -6.73
CA TYR A 113 -12.30 -11.97 -6.59
C TYR A 113 -12.99 -10.87 -7.39
N ASN A 114 -12.61 -9.60 -7.19
CA ASN A 114 -13.23 -8.45 -7.84
C ASN A 114 -13.08 -8.49 -9.37
N THR A 115 -11.92 -8.84 -9.91
CA THR A 115 -11.71 -8.98 -11.37
C THR A 115 -12.61 -10.07 -11.95
N THR A 116 -12.77 -11.20 -11.25
CA THR A 116 -13.68 -12.28 -11.69
C THR A 116 -15.14 -11.85 -11.61
N PHE A 117 -15.55 -11.24 -10.50
CA PHE A 117 -16.91 -10.75 -10.24
C PHE A 117 -17.35 -9.69 -11.27
N TRP A 118 -16.52 -8.68 -11.51
CA TRP A 118 -16.84 -7.63 -12.48
C TRP A 118 -16.76 -8.12 -13.92
N SER A 119 -15.93 -9.11 -14.24
CA SER A 119 -15.96 -9.78 -15.56
C SER A 119 -17.27 -10.54 -15.78
N LEU A 120 -17.76 -11.27 -14.77
CA LEU A 120 -19.06 -11.96 -14.84
C LEU A 120 -20.22 -10.99 -15.10
N ILE A 121 -20.22 -9.82 -14.47
CA ILE A 121 -21.24 -8.79 -14.69
C ILE A 121 -21.08 -8.11 -16.06
N GLN A 122 -19.92 -7.51 -16.33
CA GLN A 122 -19.71 -6.63 -17.50
C GLN A 122 -19.58 -7.39 -18.83
N LEU A 123 -19.02 -8.61 -18.80
CA LEU A 123 -18.74 -9.42 -20.00
C LEU A 123 -19.59 -10.69 -20.05
N GLY A 124 -19.98 -11.24 -18.89
CA GLY A 124 -20.84 -12.41 -18.78
C GLY A 124 -22.34 -12.12 -18.72
N GLY A 125 -22.75 -10.86 -18.45
CA GLY A 125 -24.15 -10.45 -18.35
C GLY A 125 -24.86 -10.86 -17.06
N PHE A 126 -24.13 -11.27 -16.02
CA PHE A 126 -24.69 -11.67 -14.71
C PHE A 126 -25.18 -10.45 -13.93
N ASP A 127 -26.21 -10.63 -13.09
CA ASP A 127 -26.50 -9.69 -11.99
C ASP A 127 -25.50 -9.85 -10.82
N ALA A 128 -25.47 -8.89 -9.89
CA ALA A 128 -24.53 -8.90 -8.77
C ALA A 128 -24.73 -10.09 -7.79
N ASN A 129 -25.98 -10.49 -7.55
CA ASN A 129 -26.32 -11.64 -6.71
C ASN A 129 -26.00 -12.97 -7.42
N GLU A 130 -26.20 -13.03 -8.74
CA GLU A 130 -25.81 -14.18 -9.56
C GLU A 130 -24.29 -14.36 -9.59
N ALA A 131 -23.53 -13.27 -9.78
CA ALA A 131 -22.08 -13.29 -9.76
C ALA A 131 -21.53 -13.67 -8.37
N GLU A 132 -22.13 -13.19 -7.28
CA GLU A 132 -21.77 -13.59 -5.91
C GLU A 132 -22.05 -15.09 -5.67
N LYS A 133 -23.25 -15.58 -6.02
CA LYS A 133 -23.61 -17.00 -5.89
C LYS A 133 -22.75 -17.91 -6.76
N PHE A 134 -22.37 -17.48 -7.96
CA PHE A 134 -21.50 -18.23 -8.86
C PHE A 134 -20.05 -18.32 -8.36
N LEU A 135 -19.59 -17.33 -7.58
CA LEU A 135 -18.26 -17.35 -6.96
C LEU A 135 -18.25 -17.95 -5.54
N ALA A 136 -19.42 -18.16 -4.92
CA ALA A 136 -19.52 -18.80 -3.61
C ALA A 136 -18.89 -20.20 -3.61
N GLY A 137 -18.05 -20.48 -2.62
CA GLY A 137 -17.33 -21.77 -2.50
C GLY A 137 -16.15 -21.97 -3.47
N THR A 138 -15.93 -21.08 -4.44
CA THR A 138 -14.80 -21.22 -5.39
C THR A 138 -13.47 -20.83 -4.75
N PHE A 139 -12.38 -21.49 -5.16
CA PHE A 139 -11.00 -21.22 -4.77
C PHE A 139 -10.30 -20.23 -5.71
N SER A 140 -9.00 -20.02 -5.55
CA SER A 140 -8.22 -19.12 -6.42
C SER A 140 -7.94 -19.73 -7.80
N ALA A 141 -7.78 -21.06 -7.90
CA ALA A 141 -7.59 -21.75 -9.18
C ALA A 141 -8.81 -21.55 -10.08
N ASP A 142 -10.00 -21.85 -9.58
CA ASP A 142 -11.28 -21.74 -10.28
C ASP A 142 -11.52 -20.32 -10.81
N LYS A 143 -11.18 -19.27 -10.03
CA LYS A 143 -11.27 -17.87 -10.48
C LYS A 143 -10.35 -17.56 -11.66
N ASN A 144 -9.11 -18.07 -11.63
CA ASN A 144 -8.18 -17.94 -12.75
C ASN A 144 -8.71 -18.70 -13.99
N GLU A 145 -9.30 -19.88 -13.80
CA GLU A 145 -9.92 -20.64 -14.90
C GLU A 145 -11.17 -19.93 -15.45
N ILE A 146 -12.03 -19.35 -14.61
CA ILE A 146 -13.20 -18.57 -15.03
C ILE A 146 -12.75 -17.38 -15.90
N LEU A 147 -11.74 -16.61 -15.44
CA LEU A 147 -11.16 -15.49 -16.18
C LEU A 147 -10.56 -15.93 -17.53
N PHE A 148 -9.76 -17.00 -17.54
CA PHE A 148 -9.07 -17.45 -18.74
C PHE A 148 -9.99 -18.17 -19.73
N SER A 149 -10.82 -19.10 -19.26
CA SER A 149 -11.68 -19.93 -20.11
C SER A 149 -12.87 -19.15 -20.67
N LYS A 150 -13.58 -18.36 -19.85
CA LYS A 150 -14.75 -17.58 -20.31
C LYS A 150 -14.35 -16.26 -20.98
N PHE A 151 -13.47 -15.48 -20.35
CA PHE A 151 -13.22 -14.09 -20.74
C PHE A 151 -11.88 -13.86 -21.47
N LYS A 152 -11.04 -14.90 -21.58
CA LYS A 152 -9.68 -14.86 -22.15
C LYS A 152 -8.73 -13.90 -21.39
N ILE A 153 -9.05 -13.58 -20.15
CA ILE A 153 -8.24 -12.76 -19.26
C ILE A 153 -7.24 -13.66 -18.53
N ASN A 154 -5.95 -13.46 -18.76
CA ASN A 154 -4.90 -14.05 -17.91
C ASN A 154 -4.61 -13.10 -16.74
N TYR A 155 -5.07 -13.45 -15.54
CA TYR A 155 -4.89 -12.62 -14.33
C TYR A 155 -3.41 -12.31 -14.02
N ASN A 156 -2.47 -13.16 -14.43
CA ASN A 156 -1.03 -12.89 -14.25
C ASN A 156 -0.54 -11.68 -15.07
N ASN A 157 -1.27 -11.30 -16.13
CA ASN A 157 -0.97 -10.13 -16.96
C ASN A 157 -1.65 -8.84 -16.44
N GLU A 158 -2.49 -8.91 -15.40
CA GLU A 158 -3.04 -7.70 -14.76
C GLU A 158 -1.91 -6.82 -14.18
N PRO A 159 -2.04 -5.49 -14.18
CA PRO A 159 -1.03 -4.59 -13.60
C PRO A 159 -0.64 -4.94 -12.16
N GLU A 160 0.67 -4.91 -11.86
CA GLU A 160 1.21 -5.21 -10.52
C GLU A 160 0.55 -4.37 -9.41
N ILE A 161 0.26 -3.09 -9.69
CA ILE A 161 -0.48 -2.17 -8.81
C ILE A 161 -1.83 -2.72 -8.32
N TYR A 162 -2.51 -3.54 -9.13
CA TYR A 162 -3.78 -4.17 -8.75
C TYR A 162 -3.55 -5.51 -8.01
N LYS A 163 -2.54 -6.29 -8.42
CA LYS A 163 -2.25 -7.63 -7.85
C LYS A 163 -1.51 -7.59 -6.51
N LYS A 164 -0.77 -6.52 -6.22
CA LYS A 164 0.15 -6.37 -5.07
C LYS A 164 -0.09 -5.12 -4.23
N GLY A 165 -0.92 -4.18 -4.70
CA GLY A 165 -1.12 -2.88 -4.07
C GLY A 165 0.06 -1.94 -4.31
N SER A 166 0.28 -1.00 -3.38
CA SER A 166 1.33 0.02 -3.49
C SER A 166 2.12 0.16 -2.18
N VAL A 167 3.44 0.12 -2.29
CA VAL A 167 4.40 0.24 -1.19
C VAL A 167 5.07 1.60 -1.31
N VAL A 168 5.04 2.40 -0.24
CA VAL A 168 5.60 3.76 -0.19
C VAL A 168 6.72 3.77 0.85
N PHE A 169 7.94 4.09 0.46
CA PHE A 169 9.10 4.07 1.36
C PHE A 169 10.17 5.09 0.95
N ARG A 170 11.10 5.34 1.87
CA ARG A 170 12.31 6.15 1.61
C ARG A 170 13.36 5.31 0.91
N ASP A 171 13.78 5.75 -0.26
CA ASP A 171 14.76 5.05 -1.08
C ASP A 171 16.20 5.37 -0.66
N TYR A 172 17.03 4.33 -0.65
CA TYR A 172 18.44 4.33 -0.26
C TYR A 172 19.18 3.26 -1.08
N GLU A 173 20.52 3.34 -1.14
CA GLU A 173 21.34 2.32 -1.82
C GLU A 173 21.01 0.91 -1.28
N LEU A 174 20.42 0.07 -2.13
CA LEU A 174 20.10 -1.33 -1.84
C LEU A 174 21.38 -2.10 -1.44
N VAL A 175 21.23 -3.05 -0.52
CA VAL A 175 22.35 -3.81 0.04
C VAL A 175 22.30 -5.27 -0.40
N GLU A 176 23.45 -5.94 -0.47
CA GLU A 176 23.54 -7.38 -0.72
C GLU A 176 23.07 -8.18 0.50
N PRO A 177 22.14 -9.15 0.37
CA PRO A 177 21.57 -9.90 1.51
C PRO A 177 22.62 -10.60 2.39
N SER A 178 23.72 -11.06 1.81
CA SER A 178 24.81 -11.74 2.52
C SER A 178 25.68 -10.84 3.40
N SER A 179 25.52 -9.50 3.31
CA SER A 179 26.38 -8.55 4.00
C SER A 179 25.85 -8.06 5.36
N HIS A 180 24.58 -8.35 5.69
CA HIS A 180 23.92 -7.88 6.91
C HIS A 180 23.02 -8.97 7.51
N ASN A 181 23.20 -9.25 8.81
CA ASN A 181 22.29 -10.16 9.52
C ASN A 181 21.03 -9.40 9.97
N VAL A 182 19.89 -9.67 9.32
CA VAL A 182 18.61 -9.01 9.66
C VAL A 182 18.18 -9.36 11.09
N ALA A 183 18.49 -10.54 11.62
CA ALA A 183 18.16 -10.90 13.00
C ALA A 183 18.85 -9.98 14.03
N GLU A 184 20.13 -9.67 13.85
CA GLU A 184 20.85 -8.72 14.71
C GLU A 184 20.26 -7.31 14.63
N ALA A 185 19.77 -6.91 13.45
CA ALA A 185 19.06 -5.64 13.27
C ALA A 185 17.68 -5.61 13.95
N ILE A 186 17.06 -6.76 14.18
CA ILE A 186 15.77 -6.92 14.88
C ILE A 186 15.97 -6.84 16.40
N ASP A 187 16.92 -7.60 16.96
CA ASP A 187 17.16 -7.62 18.41
C ASP A 187 17.58 -6.23 18.93
N ASN A 188 18.35 -5.48 18.14
CA ASN A 188 18.74 -4.10 18.43
C ASN A 188 17.60 -3.06 18.40
N VAL A 189 16.35 -3.45 18.09
CA VAL A 189 15.15 -2.59 18.16
C VAL A 189 14.38 -2.80 19.46
N ALA A 190 14.58 -3.93 20.16
CA ALA A 190 13.91 -4.21 21.43
C ALA A 190 14.40 -3.32 22.58
N GLU A 191 15.68 -2.90 22.56
CA GLU A 191 16.21 -1.89 23.47
C GLU A 191 16.24 -0.49 22.83
N PRO A 192 15.79 0.57 23.54
CA PRO A 192 15.87 1.93 23.03
C PRO A 192 17.32 2.44 23.09
N VAL A 193 18.07 2.18 22.01
CA VAL A 193 19.45 2.66 21.81
C VAL A 193 19.50 4.18 22.03
N LYS A 194 20.15 4.61 23.11
CA LYS A 194 20.36 6.03 23.44
C LYS A 194 21.36 6.66 22.48
N GLN A 195 20.87 7.08 21.32
CA GLN A 195 21.65 7.85 20.35
C GLN A 195 22.02 9.22 20.91
N SER A 196 23.09 9.82 20.37
CA SER A 196 23.39 11.22 20.64
C SER A 196 22.45 12.13 19.85
N LYS A 197 22.09 13.30 20.41
CA LYS A 197 21.27 14.31 19.72
C LYS A 197 21.83 14.67 18.33
N THR A 198 23.14 14.65 18.18
CA THR A 198 23.86 14.88 16.92
C THR A 198 23.60 13.77 15.89
N GLN A 199 23.47 12.51 16.30
CA GLN A 199 23.05 11.41 15.43
C GLN A 199 21.57 11.53 15.07
N ASP A 200 20.68 11.80 16.04
CA ASP A 200 19.24 12.00 15.79
C ASP A 200 19.01 13.09 14.74
N GLU A 201 19.70 14.23 14.88
CA GLU A 201 19.67 15.31 13.90
C GLU A 201 20.22 14.91 12.53
N ASN A 202 21.34 14.19 12.48
CA ASN A 202 21.96 13.79 11.22
C ASN A 202 21.13 12.74 10.47
N ASP A 203 20.54 11.79 11.18
CA ASP A 203 19.65 10.80 10.59
C ASP A 203 18.31 11.42 10.18
N LYS A 204 17.77 12.39 10.93
CA LYS A 204 16.64 13.22 10.46
C LYS A 204 16.99 14.01 9.19
N LYS A 205 18.19 14.62 9.13
CA LYS A 205 18.70 15.31 7.92
C LYS A 205 18.88 14.33 6.74
N ARG A 206 19.13 13.04 6.97
CA ARG A 206 19.18 11.98 5.94
C ARG A 206 17.77 11.54 5.52
N ARG A 207 16.86 11.29 6.46
CA ARG A 207 15.44 10.96 6.17
C ARG A 207 14.71 12.07 5.42
N ASN A 208 15.10 13.33 5.60
CA ASN A 208 14.60 14.48 4.83
C ASN A 208 15.24 14.63 3.43
N LYS A 209 16.37 13.97 3.14
CA LYS A 209 17.07 14.00 1.84
C LYS A 209 16.77 12.80 0.96
N ALA A 210 16.32 11.69 1.53
CA ALA A 210 15.93 10.50 0.80
C ALA A 210 14.68 10.76 -0.06
N HIS A 211 14.69 10.30 -1.31
CA HIS A 211 13.51 10.38 -2.16
C HIS A 211 12.46 9.36 -1.70
N VAL A 212 11.18 9.75 -1.68
CA VAL A 212 10.07 8.83 -1.38
C VAL A 212 9.57 8.21 -2.67
N VAL A 213 9.69 6.88 -2.80
CA VAL A 213 9.24 6.10 -3.96
C VAL A 213 7.87 5.48 -3.71
N VAL A 214 7.21 5.04 -4.79
CA VAL A 214 5.95 4.28 -4.77
C VAL A 214 6.11 3.12 -5.74
N ASP A 215 6.24 1.90 -5.22
CA ASP A 215 6.48 0.70 -6.03
C ASP A 215 5.39 -0.37 -5.81
N HIS A 216 5.33 -1.34 -6.73
CA HIS A 216 4.36 -2.44 -6.73
C HIS A 216 5.07 -3.80 -6.57
N LEU A 217 5.83 -3.92 -5.48
CA LEU A 217 6.72 -5.06 -5.20
C LEU A 217 6.05 -6.16 -4.38
N ASP A 218 6.61 -7.37 -4.48
CA ASP A 218 6.35 -8.46 -3.53
C ASP A 218 7.07 -8.11 -2.22
N ILE A 219 6.31 -8.00 -1.12
CA ILE A 219 6.84 -7.68 0.23
C ILE A 219 6.71 -8.86 1.19
N ILE A 220 6.32 -10.03 0.70
CA ILE A 220 6.18 -11.26 1.49
C ILE A 220 7.57 -11.92 1.63
N LYS A 221 8.33 -11.97 0.53
CA LYS A 221 9.66 -12.60 0.46
C LYS A 221 10.76 -11.78 1.14
N ASP A 222 11.77 -12.48 1.65
CA ASP A 222 12.92 -11.90 2.37
C ASP A 222 13.74 -10.91 1.52
N ASP A 223 13.94 -11.16 0.21
CA ASP A 223 14.67 -10.25 -0.71
C ASP A 223 14.24 -8.79 -0.62
N PHE A 224 12.94 -8.53 -0.41
CA PHE A 224 12.44 -7.16 -0.25
C PHE A 224 13.01 -6.46 0.99
N TRP A 225 13.11 -7.20 2.10
CA TRP A 225 13.50 -6.73 3.43
C TRP A 225 15.02 -6.73 3.62
N ASP A 226 15.69 -7.83 3.24
CA ASP A 226 17.13 -8.03 3.42
C ASP A 226 17.94 -6.96 2.67
N ARG A 227 17.46 -6.57 1.48
CA ARG A 227 18.07 -5.53 0.64
C ARG A 227 17.72 -4.11 1.08
N ARG A 228 16.80 -3.96 2.05
CA ARG A 228 16.27 -2.68 2.58
C ARG A 228 16.28 -2.65 4.12
N PRO A 229 17.42 -2.90 4.79
CA PRO A 229 17.50 -3.04 6.25
C PRO A 229 17.09 -1.77 7.03
N TRP A 230 17.06 -0.60 6.38
CA TRP A 230 16.59 0.66 6.97
C TRP A 230 15.10 0.65 7.30
N LEU A 231 14.29 -0.18 6.62
CA LEU A 231 12.85 -0.30 6.88
C LEU A 231 12.57 -0.90 8.25
N LEU A 232 13.45 -1.78 8.72
CA LEU A 232 13.33 -2.54 9.97
C LEU A 232 14.14 -1.92 11.12
N SER A 233 15.36 -1.46 10.84
CA SER A 233 16.27 -0.91 11.85
C SER A 233 16.01 0.57 12.23
N ASN A 234 15.10 1.25 11.53
CA ASN A 234 14.82 2.70 11.63
C ASN A 234 16.05 3.63 11.42
N LYS A 235 17.18 3.07 10.96
CA LYS A 235 18.42 3.79 10.64
C LYS A 235 18.44 4.07 9.13
N PRO A 236 18.55 5.33 8.68
CA PRO A 236 18.54 5.65 7.25
C PRO A 236 19.75 5.03 6.53
N GLY A 237 19.54 4.59 5.29
CA GLY A 237 20.60 4.07 4.42
C GLY A 237 21.48 5.18 3.83
N LYS A 238 22.34 4.82 2.87
CA LYS A 238 23.04 5.82 2.03
C LYS A 238 22.05 6.36 1.01
N VAL A 239 21.93 7.68 0.87
CA VAL A 239 21.07 8.26 -0.18
C VAL A 239 21.71 7.94 -1.54
N PRO A 240 20.97 7.45 -2.55
CA PRO A 240 21.57 7.08 -3.82
C PRO A 240 22.23 8.28 -4.49
N LYS A 241 23.38 8.07 -5.12
CA LYS A 241 23.97 9.08 -5.99
C LYS A 241 23.03 9.32 -7.17
N GLN A 242 22.64 10.57 -7.39
CA GLN A 242 21.92 10.95 -8.60
C GLN A 242 22.82 10.74 -9.81
N THR A 243 22.31 9.96 -10.77
CA THR A 243 22.86 9.74 -12.12
C THR A 243 21.99 10.48 -13.13
#